data_AF-A0A671YTN9-F1
#
_entry.id   AF-A0A671YTN9-F1
#
_cell.length_a   1.000
_cell.length_b   1.000
_cell.length_c   1.000
_cell.angle_alpha   90.00
_cell.angle_beta   90.00
_cell.angle_gamma   90.00
#
_symmetry.space_group_name_H-M   'P 1'
#
loop_
_entity.id
_entity.type
_entity.pdbx_description
1 polymer ?
#
loop_
_entity_poly.entity_id
_entity_poly.type
_entity_poly.pdbx_seq_one_letter_code
_entity_poly.pdbx_strand_id
1 'polypeptide(L)'
;MTNTPVVVREGATVYSTGTHAELEDGRLLEQLMASVGYCIEVEEDLIDAVTGLSGSGPAYAFTAVEALADGGVKMGLPRRLAVRLGAQALLGAARMLLDSEQHPGQLKDNVCSPGGATIHALHVMESGGFRSLLINAVEASCVRTRELQYLADQEKISPAAIKKTTLDQVLQQPGVTADAVGVRPLLPRI
;
A
#
# COMPACT_ATOMS: atom_id res chain seq x y z
N MET A 1 -7.23 -1.80 -2.59
CA MET A 1 -5.75 -1.79 -2.64
C MET A 1 -5.19 -2.07 -1.25
N THR A 2 -4.13 -2.86 -1.12
CA THR A 2 -3.44 -3.17 0.15
C THR A 2 -1.92 -3.22 -0.06
N ASN A 3 -1.14 -3.35 1.00
CA ASN A 3 0.32 -3.36 0.95
C ASN A 3 0.94 -4.53 1.72
N THR A 4 2.24 -4.79 1.49
CA THR A 4 2.94 -5.96 2.04
C THR A 4 3.01 -6.06 3.58
N PRO A 5 3.00 -4.96 4.37
CA PRO A 5 2.94 -5.02 5.84
C PRO A 5 1.75 -5.76 6.46
N VAL A 6 0.74 -6.17 5.68
CA VAL A 6 -0.30 -7.11 6.15
C VAL A 6 0.29 -8.39 6.77
N VAL A 7 1.49 -8.80 6.35
CA VAL A 7 2.20 -9.97 6.90
C VAL A 7 2.58 -9.81 8.38
N VAL A 8 2.73 -8.57 8.85
CA VAL A 8 2.96 -8.23 10.27
C VAL A 8 1.74 -7.55 10.91
N ARG A 9 0.58 -7.62 10.25
CA ARG A 9 -0.70 -7.06 10.69
C ARG A 9 -0.70 -5.53 10.84
N GLU A 10 0.18 -4.84 10.12
CA GLU A 10 0.28 -3.37 10.10
C GLU A 10 0.08 -2.85 8.67
N GLY A 11 -0.80 -3.51 7.90
CA GLY A 11 -1.14 -3.11 6.55
C GLY A 11 -1.94 -1.80 6.50
N ALA A 12 -1.94 -1.16 5.34
CA ALA A 12 -2.86 -0.08 5.00
C ALA A 12 -3.69 -0.51 3.79
N THR A 13 -5.00 -0.63 3.99
CA THR A 13 -5.94 -1.12 2.99
C THR A 13 -7.01 -0.07 2.75
N VAL A 14 -7.34 0.14 1.49
CA VAL A 14 -8.56 0.86 1.10
C VAL A 14 -9.39 0.00 0.16
N TYR A 15 -10.70 0.18 0.18
CA TYR A 15 -11.62 -0.48 -0.73
C TYR A 15 -12.68 0.48 -1.26
N SER A 16 -13.27 0.13 -2.39
CA SER A 16 -14.46 0.79 -2.95
C SER A 16 -15.44 -0.30 -3.38
N THR A 17 -16.74 -0.05 -3.20
CA THR A 17 -17.79 -1.03 -3.51
C THR A 17 -18.31 -0.86 -4.92
N GLY A 18 -18.41 -1.96 -5.68
CA GLY A 18 -19.01 -1.94 -7.01
C GLY A 18 -20.53 -1.70 -6.99
N THR A 19 -21.11 -1.37 -8.15
CA THR A 19 -22.53 -0.97 -8.29
C THR A 19 -23.55 -1.99 -7.77
N HIS A 20 -23.17 -3.26 -7.66
CA HIS A 20 -24.04 -4.35 -7.22
C HIS A 20 -23.64 -4.93 -5.85
N ALA A 21 -22.63 -4.37 -5.20
CA ALA A 21 -22.24 -4.80 -3.86
C ALA A 21 -23.26 -4.32 -2.83
N GLU A 22 -23.60 -5.19 -1.90
CA GLU A 22 -24.46 -4.83 -0.78
C GLU A 22 -23.64 -4.18 0.34
N LEU A 23 -24.32 -3.44 1.22
CA LEU A 23 -23.66 -2.82 2.38
C LEU A 23 -22.97 -3.86 3.28
N GLU A 24 -23.51 -5.08 3.34
CA GLU A 24 -22.95 -6.18 4.13
C GLU A 24 -21.63 -6.70 3.53
N ASP A 25 -21.47 -6.66 2.20
CA ASP A 25 -20.23 -7.07 1.53
C ASP A 25 -19.07 -6.14 1.92
N GLY A 26 -19.31 -4.82 1.89
CA GLY A 26 -18.33 -3.81 2.30
C GLY A 26 -17.93 -3.98 3.77
N ARG A 27 -18.90 -4.16 4.66
CA ARG A 27 -18.65 -4.40 6.09
C ARG A 27 -17.87 -5.68 6.35
N LEU A 28 -18.17 -6.76 5.63
CA LEU A 28 -17.44 -8.02 5.75
C LEU A 28 -15.98 -7.84 5.30
N LEU A 29 -15.77 -7.15 4.18
CA LEU A 29 -14.42 -6.87 3.68
C LEU A 29 -13.64 -6.01 4.67
N GLU A 30 -14.24 -4.95 5.21
CA GLU A 30 -13.62 -4.08 6.20
C GLU A 30 -13.22 -4.87 7.45
N GLN A 31 -14.11 -5.71 8.00
CA GLN A 31 -13.81 -6.58 9.15
C GLN A 31 -12.66 -7.55 8.87
N LEU A 32 -12.65 -8.15 7.67
CA LEU A 32 -11.60 -9.08 7.27
C LEU A 32 -10.24 -8.36 7.18
N MET A 33 -10.20 -7.23 6.49
CA MET A 33 -8.95 -6.49 6.24
C MET A 33 -8.46 -5.75 7.49
N ALA A 34 -9.36 -5.33 8.38
CA ALA A 34 -9.02 -4.77 9.68
C ALA A 34 -8.25 -5.78 10.57
N SER A 35 -8.38 -7.09 10.31
CA SER A 35 -7.62 -8.10 11.06
C SER A 35 -6.11 -8.09 10.76
N VAL A 36 -5.70 -7.49 9.64
CA VAL A 36 -4.31 -7.42 9.15
C VAL A 36 -3.77 -5.99 8.99
N GLY A 37 -4.49 -4.98 9.46
CA GLY A 37 -4.03 -3.59 9.45
C GLY A 37 -5.18 -2.58 9.45
N TYR A 38 -4.87 -1.35 9.07
CA TYR A 38 -5.86 -0.29 8.85
C TYR A 38 -6.68 -0.58 7.59
N CYS A 39 -8.00 -0.42 7.66
CA CYS A 39 -8.90 -0.55 6.53
C CYS A 39 -9.94 0.57 6.55
N ILE A 40 -10.22 1.17 5.38
CA ILE A 40 -11.27 2.19 5.23
C ILE A 40 -11.85 2.18 3.80
N GLU A 41 -13.12 2.53 3.69
CA GLU A 41 -13.78 2.76 2.41
C GLU A 41 -13.36 4.11 1.79
N VAL A 42 -13.16 4.12 0.47
CA VAL A 42 -12.84 5.32 -0.31
C VAL A 42 -13.55 5.26 -1.67
N GLU A 43 -13.66 6.42 -2.31
CA GLU A 43 -14.05 6.49 -3.73
C GLU A 43 -12.98 5.82 -4.61
N GLU A 44 -13.44 5.12 -5.66
CA GLU A 44 -12.57 4.33 -6.55
C GLU A 44 -11.50 5.19 -7.24
N ASP A 45 -11.81 6.45 -7.55
CA ASP A 45 -10.90 7.41 -8.20
C ASP A 45 -9.69 7.80 -7.34
N LEU A 46 -9.74 7.56 -6.02
CA LEU A 46 -8.64 7.79 -5.08
C LEU A 46 -7.67 6.60 -5.02
N ILE A 47 -8.06 5.41 -5.49
CA ILE A 47 -7.27 4.18 -5.29
C ILE A 47 -5.88 4.26 -5.95
N ASP A 48 -5.75 4.91 -7.11
CA ASP A 48 -4.46 5.12 -7.78
C ASP A 48 -3.52 5.99 -6.94
N ALA A 49 -4.05 7.05 -6.33
CA ALA A 49 -3.27 7.92 -5.45
C ALA A 49 -2.86 7.18 -4.16
N VAL A 50 -3.77 6.38 -3.60
CA VAL A 50 -3.50 5.53 -2.45
C VAL A 50 -2.42 4.48 -2.76
N THR A 51 -2.37 3.97 -4.00
CA THR A 51 -1.30 3.09 -4.49
C THR A 51 0.05 3.78 -4.43
N GLY A 52 0.14 5.01 -4.93
CA GLY A 52 1.37 5.80 -4.88
C GLY A 52 1.85 6.13 -3.47
N LEU A 53 0.94 6.28 -2.51
CA LEU A 53 1.29 6.60 -1.13
C LEU A 53 1.59 5.35 -0.29
N SER A 54 0.60 4.47 -0.10
CA SER A 54 0.64 3.37 0.86
C SER A 54 0.96 2.01 0.23
N GLY A 55 0.71 1.85 -1.07
CA GLY A 55 1.04 0.64 -1.82
C GLY A 55 2.55 0.55 -2.04
N SER A 56 3.11 1.62 -2.63
CA SER A 56 4.55 1.79 -2.85
C SER A 56 5.30 2.26 -1.60
N GLY A 57 4.59 2.83 -0.61
CA GLY A 57 5.14 3.39 0.64
C GLY A 57 6.17 2.52 1.38
N PRO A 58 5.91 1.21 1.58
CA PRO A 58 6.88 0.32 2.22
C PRO A 58 8.25 0.30 1.54
N ALA A 59 8.28 0.36 0.19
CA ALA A 59 9.55 0.41 -0.54
C ALA A 59 10.32 1.70 -0.24
N TYR A 60 9.62 2.84 -0.13
CA TYR A 60 10.26 4.11 0.25
C TYR A 60 10.87 4.03 1.65
N ALA A 61 10.15 3.42 2.60
CA ALA A 61 10.65 3.21 3.96
C ALA A 61 11.88 2.29 3.99
N PHE A 62 11.90 1.20 3.21
CA PHE A 62 13.07 0.32 3.12
C PHE A 62 14.29 1.04 2.56
N THR A 63 14.13 1.78 1.46
CA THR A 63 15.21 2.61 0.88
C THR A 63 15.72 3.63 1.90
N ALA A 64 14.84 4.24 2.69
CA ALA A 64 15.24 5.18 3.73
C ALA A 64 16.03 4.50 4.88
N VAL A 65 15.59 3.34 5.36
CA VAL A 65 16.30 2.58 6.41
C VAL A 65 17.67 2.13 5.92
N GLU A 66 17.78 1.70 4.67
CA GLU A 66 19.06 1.33 4.06
C GLU A 66 20.03 2.52 4.04
N ALA A 67 19.60 3.68 3.54
CA ALA A 67 20.40 4.89 3.50
C ALA A 67 20.77 5.43 4.90
N LEU A 68 19.84 5.36 5.86
CA LEU A 68 20.11 5.72 7.26
C LEU A 68 21.14 4.77 7.88
N ALA A 69 21.06 3.47 7.58
CA ALA A 69 22.04 2.50 8.05
C ALA A 69 23.42 2.74 7.44
N ASP A 70 23.50 3.09 6.16
CA ASP A 70 24.75 3.50 5.49
C ASP A 70 25.36 4.73 6.17
N GLY A 71 24.53 5.74 6.45
CA GLY A 71 24.94 6.93 7.22
C GLY A 71 25.47 6.56 8.61
N GLY A 72 24.78 5.68 9.33
CA GLY A 72 25.22 5.17 10.63
C GLY A 72 26.57 4.45 10.57
N VAL A 73 26.77 3.58 9.57
CA VAL A 73 28.04 2.89 9.35
C VAL A 73 29.16 3.87 9.01
N LYS A 74 28.89 4.87 8.17
CA LYS A 74 29.84 5.95 7.85
C LYS A 74 30.29 6.70 9.11
N MET A 75 29.42 6.80 10.12
CA MET A 75 29.71 7.42 11.42
C MET A 75 30.25 6.43 12.47
N GLY A 76 30.54 5.17 12.07
CA GLY A 76 31.20 4.18 12.92
C GLY A 76 30.31 3.14 13.59
N LEU A 77 29.00 3.11 13.29
CA LEU A 77 28.11 2.08 13.84
C LEU A 77 28.31 0.72 13.14
N PRO A 78 28.21 -0.41 13.87
CA PRO A 78 28.07 -1.72 13.22
C PRO A 78 26.79 -1.79 12.39
N ARG A 79 26.89 -2.36 11.17
CA ARG A 79 25.77 -2.45 10.21
C ARG A 79 24.47 -2.97 10.83
N ARG A 80 24.54 -4.07 11.58
CA ARG A 80 23.37 -4.70 12.21
C ARG A 80 22.68 -3.76 13.21
N LEU A 81 23.47 -3.01 13.98
CA LEU A 81 22.93 -2.03 14.94
C LEU A 81 22.31 -0.84 14.20
N ALA A 82 22.98 -0.32 13.17
CA ALA A 82 22.50 0.81 12.38
C ALA A 82 21.13 0.52 11.73
N VAL A 83 20.96 -0.66 11.11
CA VAL A 83 19.67 -1.09 10.56
C VAL A 83 18.60 -1.18 11.65
N ARG A 84 18.91 -1.79 12.79
CA ARG A 84 17.95 -1.95 13.89
C ARG A 84 17.50 -0.61 14.46
N LEU A 85 18.42 0.33 14.68
CA LEU A 85 18.12 1.65 15.19
C LEU A 85 17.31 2.48 14.18
N GLY A 86 17.67 2.45 12.90
CA GLY A 86 16.94 3.14 11.84
C GLY A 86 15.49 2.64 11.73
N ALA A 87 15.30 1.32 11.66
CA ALA A 87 13.96 0.73 11.61
C ALA A 87 13.12 1.08 12.86
N GLN A 88 13.72 1.00 14.05
CA GLN A 88 13.02 1.33 15.30
C GLN A 88 12.63 2.82 15.39
N ALA A 89 13.49 3.72 14.89
CA ALA A 89 13.22 5.15 14.85
C ALA A 89 12.02 5.48 13.93
N LEU A 90 11.96 4.87 12.75
CA LEU A 90 10.83 5.05 11.83
C LEU A 90 9.53 4.48 12.40
N LEU A 91 9.58 3.28 12.99
CA LEU A 91 8.40 2.67 13.64
C LEU A 91 7.88 3.56 14.77
N GLY A 92 8.77 4.04 15.65
CA GLY A 92 8.39 4.91 16.76
C GLY A 92 7.81 6.24 16.29
N ALA A 93 8.42 6.88 15.30
CA ALA A 93 7.94 8.14 14.75
C ALA A 93 6.56 8.01 14.09
N ALA A 94 6.35 6.94 13.30
CA ALA A 94 5.04 6.66 12.71
C ALA A 94 3.98 6.39 13.79
N ARG A 95 4.32 5.60 14.81
CA ARG A 95 3.42 5.32 15.93
C ARG A 95 3.03 6.58 16.69
N MET A 96 4.00 7.45 16.99
CA MET A 96 3.75 8.74 17.64
C MET A 96 2.77 9.61 16.85
N LEU A 97 2.88 9.62 15.51
CA LEU A 97 1.96 10.37 14.67
C LEU A 97 0.54 9.77 14.68
N LEU A 98 0.42 8.44 14.61
CA LEU A 98 -0.88 7.75 14.61
C LEU A 98 -1.64 7.90 15.93
N ASP A 99 -0.93 7.96 17.05
CA ASP A 99 -1.53 8.12 18.39
C ASP A 99 -1.73 9.61 18.78
N SER A 100 -1.42 10.55 17.90
CA SER A 100 -1.39 11.99 18.19
C SER A 100 -2.34 12.78 17.29
N GLU A 101 -3.00 13.80 17.85
CA GLU A 101 -3.78 14.78 17.08
C GLU A 101 -2.91 15.94 16.54
N GLN A 102 -1.62 16.00 16.91
CA GLN A 102 -0.70 17.04 16.47
C GLN A 102 -0.26 16.87 15.01
N HIS A 103 -0.13 17.99 14.30
CA HIS A 103 0.45 18.02 12.95
C HIS A 103 1.88 17.45 12.94
N PRO A 104 2.31 16.68 11.91
CA PRO A 104 3.66 16.10 11.84
C PRO A 104 4.78 17.15 11.89
N GLY A 105 4.52 18.37 11.41
CA GLY A 105 5.45 19.51 11.56
C GLY A 105 5.70 19.90 13.03
N GLN A 106 4.67 19.82 13.88
CA GLN A 106 4.79 20.09 15.31
C GLN A 106 5.57 18.98 16.02
N LEU A 107 5.30 17.71 15.70
CA LEU A 107 6.07 16.58 16.24
C LEU A 107 7.56 16.69 15.85
N LYS A 108 7.85 17.08 14.61
CA LYS A 108 9.22 17.38 14.14
C LYS A 108 9.86 18.49 14.97
N ASP A 109 9.14 19.60 15.22
CA ASP A 109 9.66 20.72 16.02
C ASP A 109 9.92 20.32 17.48
N ASN A 110 9.07 19.48 18.06
CA ASN A 110 9.26 18.97 19.43
C ASN A 110 10.55 18.14 19.60
N VAL A 111 11.06 17.54 18.51
CA VAL A 111 12.36 16.82 18.51
C VAL A 111 13.55 17.79 18.30
N CYS A 112 13.31 18.98 17.76
CA CYS A 112 14.34 19.95 17.43
C CYS A 112 14.61 20.92 18.58
N SER A 113 15.67 20.67 19.35
CA SER A 113 16.18 21.67 20.30
C SER A 113 16.88 22.84 19.54
N PRO A 114 16.76 24.09 20.01
CA PRO A 114 17.47 25.23 19.41
C PRO A 114 18.98 25.00 19.30
N GLY A 115 19.54 25.16 18.10
CA GLY A 115 20.97 24.92 17.83
C GLY A 115 21.43 23.45 17.93
N GLY A 116 20.51 22.51 18.14
CA GLY A 116 20.84 21.09 18.32
C GLY A 116 21.25 20.35 17.05
N ALA A 117 21.64 19.09 17.20
CA ALA A 117 22.07 18.24 16.08
C ALA A 117 20.94 18.02 15.05
N THR A 118 19.69 17.82 15.51
CA THR A 118 18.55 17.51 14.63
C THR A 118 18.28 18.62 13.62
N ILE A 119 18.31 19.88 14.04
CA ILE A 119 17.99 21.01 13.13
C ILE A 119 19.07 21.19 12.05
N HIS A 120 20.34 20.89 12.36
CA HIS A 120 21.42 20.89 11.38
C HIS A 120 21.26 19.75 10.36
N ALA A 121 20.85 18.57 10.81
CA ALA A 121 20.55 17.45 9.90
C ALA A 121 19.38 17.78 8.97
N LEU A 122 18.28 18.33 9.52
CA LEU A 122 17.13 18.76 8.73
C LEU A 122 17.50 19.80 7.68
N HIS A 123 18.36 20.78 8.02
CA HIS A 123 18.82 21.78 7.05
C HIS A 123 19.49 21.15 5.83
N VAL A 124 20.31 20.10 6.01
CA VAL A 124 20.94 19.39 4.88
C VAL A 124 19.90 18.60 4.07
N MET A 125 18.92 17.97 4.73
CA MET A 125 17.83 17.26 4.05
C MET A 125 16.98 18.20 3.19
N GLU A 126 16.63 19.38 3.72
CA GLU A 126 15.87 20.38 2.96
C GLU A 126 16.69 20.95 1.81
N SER A 127 17.99 21.19 2.02
CA SER A 127 18.92 21.64 0.95
C SER A 127 19.01 20.65 -0.20
N GLY A 128 18.83 19.36 0.07
CA GLY A 128 18.79 18.29 -0.94
C GLY A 128 17.42 18.08 -1.60
N GLY A 129 16.38 18.84 -1.23
CA GLY A 129 15.03 18.66 -1.75
C GLY A 129 14.35 17.37 -1.27
N PHE A 130 14.60 16.94 -0.03
CA PHE A 130 14.05 15.69 0.50
C PHE A 130 12.53 15.57 0.33
N ARG A 131 11.79 16.66 0.58
CA ARG A 131 10.33 16.69 0.44
C ARG A 131 9.86 16.52 -0.99
N SER A 132 10.50 17.20 -1.94
CA SER A 132 10.10 17.14 -3.34
C SER A 132 10.33 15.75 -3.92
N LEU A 133 11.39 15.05 -3.50
CA LEU A 133 11.63 13.67 -3.93
C LEU A 133 10.50 12.71 -3.51
N LEU A 134 9.98 12.86 -2.28
CA LEU A 134 8.85 12.05 -1.81
C LEU A 134 7.55 12.38 -2.56
N ILE A 135 7.29 13.67 -2.82
CA ILE A 135 6.13 14.11 -3.60
C ILE A 135 6.20 13.52 -5.02
N ASN A 136 7.36 13.63 -5.68
CA ASN A 136 7.57 13.11 -7.02
C ASN A 136 7.45 11.58 -7.06
N ALA A 137 7.88 10.87 -6.01
CA ALA A 137 7.74 9.41 -5.94
C ALA A 137 6.28 8.96 -5.91
N VAL A 138 5.45 9.63 -5.09
CA VAL A 138 4.00 9.36 -5.02
C VAL A 138 3.33 9.69 -6.35
N GLU A 139 3.65 10.84 -6.95
CA GLU A 139 3.14 11.25 -8.25
C GLU A 139 3.48 10.23 -9.34
N ALA A 140 4.76 9.87 -9.49
CA ALA A 140 5.21 8.93 -10.51
C ALA A 140 4.56 7.55 -10.36
N SER A 141 4.40 7.07 -9.12
CA SER A 141 3.72 5.81 -8.85
C SER A 141 2.23 5.86 -9.20
N CYS A 142 1.54 6.96 -8.89
CA CYS A 142 0.13 7.17 -9.23
C CYS A 142 -0.08 7.26 -10.75
N VAL A 143 0.72 8.08 -11.44
CA VAL A 143 0.67 8.23 -12.91
C VAL A 143 0.91 6.88 -13.58
N ARG A 144 1.93 6.13 -13.14
CA ARG A 144 2.20 4.81 -13.71
C ARG A 144 1.05 3.83 -13.50
N THR A 145 0.37 3.89 -12.35
CA THR A 145 -0.80 3.04 -12.06
C THR A 145 -1.94 3.34 -13.05
N ARG A 146 -2.22 4.61 -13.31
CA ARG A 146 -3.20 5.05 -14.31
C ARG A 146 -2.85 4.63 -15.73
N GLU A 147 -1.58 4.73 -16.11
CA GLU A 147 -1.11 4.25 -17.42
C GLU A 147 -1.36 2.75 -17.59
N LEU A 148 -1.08 1.95 -16.57
CA LEU A 148 -1.31 0.51 -16.60
C LEU A 148 -2.79 0.19 -16.70
N GLN A 149 -3.65 0.91 -15.98
CA GLN A 149 -5.10 0.75 -16.08
C GLN A 149 -5.59 1.08 -17.50
N TYR A 150 -5.16 2.21 -18.05
CA TYR A 150 -5.52 2.61 -19.42
C TYR A 150 -5.10 1.57 -20.46
N LEU A 151 -3.90 0.98 -20.33
CA LEU A 151 -3.45 -0.08 -21.22
C LEU A 151 -4.31 -1.35 -21.07
N ALA A 152 -4.67 -1.72 -19.84
CA ALA A 152 -5.54 -2.86 -19.58
C ALA A 152 -6.93 -2.69 -20.21
N ASP A 153 -7.50 -1.49 -20.14
CA ASP A 153 -8.81 -1.19 -20.74
C ASP A 153 -8.80 -1.28 -22.28
N GLN A 154 -7.64 -1.09 -22.90
CA GLN A 154 -7.47 -1.22 -24.35
C GLN A 154 -7.27 -2.65 -24.83
N GLU A 155 -6.90 -3.58 -23.94
CA GLU A 155 -6.73 -4.98 -24.31
C GLU A 155 -8.09 -5.59 -24.69
N LYS A 156 -8.28 -5.83 -26.00
CA LYS A 156 -9.41 -6.63 -26.49
C LYS A 156 -9.19 -8.09 -26.12
N ILE A 157 -9.70 -8.51 -24.97
CA ILE A 157 -9.78 -9.93 -24.63
C ILE A 157 -10.73 -10.59 -25.64
N SER A 158 -10.21 -11.51 -26.47
CA SER A 158 -11.07 -12.23 -27.41
C SER A 158 -12.10 -13.06 -26.62
N PRO A 159 -13.35 -13.21 -27.12
CA PRO A 159 -14.36 -14.05 -26.47
C PRO A 159 -13.90 -15.51 -26.22
N ALA A 160 -12.94 -16.00 -27.01
CA ALA A 160 -12.35 -17.32 -26.86
C ALA A 160 -11.39 -17.43 -25.66
N ALA A 161 -10.78 -16.32 -25.22
CA ALA A 161 -9.95 -16.28 -24.02
C ALA A 161 -10.81 -16.22 -22.74
N ILE A 162 -12.01 -15.63 -22.82
CA ILE A 162 -12.98 -15.58 -21.71
C ILE A 162 -13.58 -16.97 -21.43
N LYS A 163 -13.74 -17.83 -22.45
CA LYS A 163 -14.25 -19.22 -22.31
C LYS A 163 -13.22 -20.25 -21.81
N LYS A 164 -12.03 -19.81 -21.37
CA LYS A 164 -11.04 -20.66 -20.70
C LYS A 164 -10.88 -20.15 -19.27
N THR A 165 -11.98 -20.05 -18.54
CA THR A 165 -11.87 -19.83 -17.09
C THR A 165 -11.33 -21.10 -16.43
N THR A 166 -10.71 -20.94 -15.26
CA THR A 166 -10.29 -22.06 -14.41
C THR A 166 -11.45 -23.03 -14.14
N LEU A 167 -12.69 -22.53 -14.13
CA LEU A 167 -13.92 -23.32 -14.01
C LEU A 167 -14.13 -24.26 -15.21
N ASP A 168 -13.90 -23.79 -16.44
CA ASP A 168 -13.98 -24.61 -17.65
C ASP A 168 -12.92 -25.72 -17.66
N GLN A 169 -11.73 -25.45 -17.12
CA GLN A 169 -10.67 -26.45 -16.95
C GLN A 169 -10.99 -27.47 -15.86
N VAL A 170 -11.64 -27.03 -14.76
CA VAL A 170 -12.06 -27.91 -13.65
C VAL A 170 -13.20 -28.83 -14.07
N LEU A 171 -14.17 -28.34 -14.85
CA LEU A 171 -15.28 -29.15 -15.38
C LEU A 171 -14.83 -30.15 -16.46
N GLN A 172 -13.65 -29.97 -17.05
CA GLN A 172 -13.04 -30.92 -17.99
C GLN A 172 -12.22 -32.03 -17.30
N GLN A 173 -12.06 -31.99 -15.97
CA GLN A 173 -11.39 -33.06 -15.23
C GLN A 173 -12.29 -34.29 -15.07
N PRO A 174 -11.80 -35.51 -15.34
CA PRO A 174 -12.60 -36.72 -15.19
C PRO A 174 -13.02 -36.91 -13.72
N GLY A 175 -14.34 -36.84 -13.46
CA GLY A 175 -14.94 -37.02 -12.13
C GLY A 175 -15.63 -35.77 -11.54
N VAL A 176 -15.55 -34.61 -12.19
CA VAL A 176 -16.22 -33.37 -11.74
C VAL A 176 -17.48 -33.13 -12.57
N THR A 177 -18.66 -33.19 -11.96
CA THR A 177 -19.94 -32.83 -12.59
C THR A 177 -20.39 -31.44 -12.15
N ALA A 178 -21.13 -30.72 -13.00
CA ALA A 178 -21.61 -29.36 -12.69
C ALA A 178 -22.44 -29.29 -11.39
N ASP A 179 -23.14 -30.38 -11.05
CA ASP A 179 -23.90 -30.50 -9.80
C ASP A 179 -23.01 -30.53 -8.54
N ALA A 180 -21.76 -30.97 -8.64
CA ALA A 180 -20.81 -30.99 -7.52
C ALA A 180 -20.26 -29.59 -7.18
N VAL A 181 -20.39 -28.63 -8.10
CA VAL A 181 -19.81 -27.28 -8.00
C VAL A 181 -20.88 -26.21 -7.67
N GLY A 182 -22.14 -26.60 -7.50
CA GLY A 182 -23.21 -25.69 -7.03
C GLY A 182 -23.58 -24.56 -8.01
N VAL A 183 -23.26 -24.69 -9.30
CA VAL A 183 -23.53 -23.67 -10.31
C VAL A 183 -24.95 -23.86 -10.85
N ARG A 184 -25.90 -23.01 -10.43
CA ARG A 184 -27.22 -22.93 -11.08
C ARG A 184 -27.11 -22.18 -12.41
N PRO A 185 -27.72 -22.68 -13.50
CA PRO A 185 -27.72 -21.95 -14.76
C PRO A 185 -28.56 -20.67 -14.64
N LEU A 186 -27.98 -19.56 -15.09
CA LEU A 186 -28.73 -18.33 -15.32
C LEU A 186 -29.73 -18.57 -16.45
N LEU A 187 -31.02 -18.45 -16.13
CA LEU A 187 -32.10 -18.54 -17.10
C LEU A 187 -31.94 -17.48 -18.20
N PRO A 188 -32.30 -17.79 -19.46
CA PRO A 188 -32.18 -16.86 -20.57
C PRO A 188 -33.13 -15.67 -20.38
N ARG A 189 -32.60 -14.46 -20.55
CA ARG A 189 -33.39 -13.22 -20.54
C ARG A 189 -34.30 -13.16 -21.78
N ILE A 190 -35.59 -12.93 -21.57
CA ILE A 190 -36.53 -12.37 -22.56
C ILE A 190 -36.58 -10.86 -22.34
#